data_AF-A0AAV6QBF6-F1
#
_entry.id   AF-A0AAV6QBF6-F1
#
_cell.length_a   1.000
_cell.length_b   1.000
_cell.length_c   1.000
_cell.angle_alpha   90.00
_cell.angle_beta   90.00
_cell.angle_gamma   90.00
#
_symmetry.space_group_name_H-M   'P 1'
#
loop_
_entity.id
_entity.type
_entity.pdbx_description
1 polymer ?
#
loop_
_entity_poly.entity_id
_entity_poly.type
_entity_poly.pdbx_seq_one_letter_code
_entity_poly.pdbx_strand_id
1 'polypeptide(L)'
;MEGHTNPGDDPTRGEIYVENSKDPRIDPCGINTKQSRSEGEAAQRKAEQSCSFLSQAEAQESQSLSKRSLDGMQSCEISSESTDDPLSSGLRTHRQPRIVVIGAGLAGLAATKVLLKNGFTDVTVLEASDHIGGRVLSVQQGKATLELGATWIHGAIGNPVYHLAEDNGLLEDTTDEERSVGRISLYTKNGVSHYQTNVGKRIPKDLVEEFSDLYNEVYELTQEFFQNGKPVCAESQNSVGIFTRDVVRKRITVDPDDSESTKKLKLSMLQQYLKVESCESSSPSMDEVSLSEFGEWTEIPGAHYVIPEGFMKIVELLARDIPSSTVCLSKPIRCIHWNFSAQRQEVIDKSDDTIRDNNHNENNHSCRPRRDPVKLRSPIFLECEDEEWIMADHVIVTASLGVLKQNHEAMFSPSLPDDKVLAIEKLGISTTDKIFLEFEEPFWSPECNSIQFVWEDEAQLEQPVYPEDLWYKKICSFDVLYPPERYGHMLSGWICGQEALYMERCDDETVAETCTELLRRFTGNPDIPKPCRVLRSSWGSNPYIQGSYSFTRVGSSGEDCERLAMPLPYANSTKAPPLQVLFAGEATHRKYYSTTHGALLSGQREATRLVEMYQDLHRAQHTKPNM
;
A
#
# COMPACT_ATOMS: atom_id res chain seq x y z
N MET A 1 -80.34 39.52 31.36
CA MET A 1 -81.38 39.88 30.37
C MET A 1 -80.70 39.75 29.02
N GLU A 2 -80.75 38.59 28.35
CA GLU A 2 -81.92 38.16 27.52
C GLU A 2 -82.37 39.32 26.62
N GLY A 3 -82.39 39.27 25.28
CA GLY A 3 -82.21 38.20 24.31
C GLY A 3 -83.05 38.56 23.07
N HIS A 4 -82.44 38.51 21.88
CA HIS A 4 -83.03 38.34 20.53
C HIS A 4 -84.00 39.42 19.98
N THR A 5 -84.07 39.76 18.68
CA THR A 5 -84.05 38.96 17.43
C THR A 5 -83.64 39.76 16.16
N ASN A 6 -83.02 39.01 15.22
CA ASN A 6 -82.72 39.12 13.77
C ASN A 6 -83.85 39.64 12.83
N PRO A 7 -83.69 39.82 11.47
CA PRO A 7 -82.92 38.97 10.50
C PRO A 7 -82.32 39.61 9.21
N GLY A 8 -81.57 38.81 8.43
CA GLY A 8 -81.30 39.06 7.00
C GLY A 8 -80.13 38.28 6.37
N ASP A 9 -80.47 37.12 5.78
CA ASP A 9 -79.89 36.42 4.61
C ASP A 9 -78.56 35.60 4.64
N ASP A 10 -78.73 34.33 4.23
CA ASP A 10 -77.85 33.16 3.94
C ASP A 10 -77.75 33.00 2.38
N PRO A 11 -77.08 32.03 1.69
CA PRO A 11 -76.09 30.97 2.02
C PRO A 11 -74.84 30.96 1.10
N THR A 12 -73.72 30.28 1.39
CA THR A 12 -73.51 28.85 1.05
C THR A 12 -72.16 28.36 1.58
N ARG A 13 -72.23 27.27 2.34
CA ARG A 13 -71.12 26.39 2.75
C ARG A 13 -70.91 25.29 1.71
N GLY A 14 -69.65 24.88 1.54
CA GLY A 14 -69.25 23.53 1.13
C GLY A 14 -68.13 23.06 2.05
N GLU A 15 -68.43 22.12 2.92
CA GLU A 15 -67.49 21.40 3.79
C GLU A 15 -66.66 20.39 2.97
N ILE A 16 -65.35 20.29 3.20
CA ILE A 16 -64.57 19.08 2.89
C ILE A 16 -63.52 18.81 3.98
N TYR A 17 -63.75 17.71 4.69
CA TYR A 17 -62.85 16.68 5.22
C TYR A 17 -61.46 17.06 5.75
N VAL A 18 -61.27 16.74 7.05
CA VAL A 18 -60.00 16.54 7.72
C VAL A 18 -59.49 15.13 7.38
N GLU A 19 -58.32 15.03 6.76
CA GLU A 19 -57.55 13.80 6.65
C GLU A 19 -56.09 14.03 7.09
N ASN A 20 -55.60 13.08 7.89
CA ASN A 20 -54.25 13.01 8.42
C ASN A 20 -53.21 12.89 7.29
N SER A 21 -52.12 13.65 7.37
CA SER A 21 -50.82 13.19 6.87
C SER A 21 -49.69 13.56 7.82
N LYS A 22 -48.96 12.52 8.24
CA LYS A 22 -47.64 12.59 8.86
C LYS A 22 -46.63 12.81 7.74
N ASP A 23 -45.68 13.71 7.93
CA ASP A 23 -44.45 13.73 7.14
C ASP A 23 -43.24 14.00 8.06
N PRO A 24 -42.37 13.01 8.31
CA PRO A 24 -41.09 13.22 8.97
C PRO A 24 -40.03 13.63 7.93
N ARG A 25 -39.44 14.82 8.15
CA ARG A 25 -38.26 15.39 7.45
C ARG A 25 -37.25 14.31 7.01
N ILE A 26 -37.14 14.12 5.70
CA ILE A 26 -36.18 13.26 5.01
C ILE A 26 -34.88 14.05 4.76
N ASP A 27 -33.75 13.55 5.27
CA ASP A 27 -32.38 13.96 4.92
C ASP A 27 -32.01 13.36 3.55
N PRO A 28 -31.19 14.00 2.68
CA PRO A 28 -30.92 13.51 1.33
C PRO A 28 -30.17 12.16 1.28
N CYS A 29 -29.75 11.62 2.43
CA CYS A 29 -29.13 10.31 2.57
C CYS A 29 -29.91 9.32 3.45
N GLY A 30 -31.15 9.63 3.87
CA GLY A 30 -32.06 8.64 4.46
C GLY A 30 -31.60 7.99 5.78
N ILE A 31 -30.98 8.72 6.70
CA ILE A 31 -30.52 8.19 7.99
C ILE A 31 -31.55 8.52 9.09
N ASN A 32 -32.14 7.49 9.73
CA ASN A 32 -33.08 7.64 10.85
C ASN A 32 -32.37 7.31 12.18
N THR A 33 -32.12 8.33 13.02
CA THR A 33 -31.14 8.31 14.13
C THR A 33 -31.68 7.83 15.49
N LYS A 34 -32.81 7.11 15.56
CA LYS A 34 -33.38 6.68 16.86
C LYS A 34 -33.48 5.18 17.12
N GLN A 35 -32.98 4.34 16.22
CA GLN A 35 -33.03 2.88 16.40
C GLN A 35 -31.64 2.20 16.48
N SER A 36 -30.55 2.95 16.30
CA SER A 36 -29.18 2.42 16.17
C SER A 36 -28.48 2.04 17.48
N ARG A 37 -28.95 2.53 18.65
CA ARG A 37 -28.20 2.36 19.91
C ARG A 37 -28.36 0.98 20.56
N SER A 38 -29.49 0.28 20.35
CA SER A 38 -29.69 -1.09 20.87
C SER A 38 -29.48 -2.18 19.82
N GLU A 39 -29.59 -1.84 18.54
CA GLU A 39 -29.29 -2.75 17.42
C GLU A 39 -27.78 -2.84 17.15
N GLY A 40 -27.00 -1.79 17.43
CA GLY A 40 -25.54 -1.78 17.32
C GLY A 40 -24.82 -2.77 18.23
N GLU A 41 -25.20 -2.85 19.52
CA GLU A 41 -24.61 -3.82 20.46
C GLU A 41 -25.01 -5.28 20.14
N ALA A 42 -26.21 -5.49 19.57
CA ALA A 42 -26.68 -6.80 19.13
C ALA A 42 -26.07 -7.23 17.78
N ALA A 43 -25.78 -6.26 16.90
CA ALA A 43 -25.08 -6.46 15.63
C ALA A 43 -23.59 -6.73 15.85
N GLN A 44 -22.95 -6.04 16.81
CA GLN A 44 -21.57 -6.29 17.22
C GLN A 44 -21.39 -7.70 17.81
N ARG A 45 -22.29 -8.15 18.69
CA ARG A 45 -22.26 -9.55 19.19
C ARG A 45 -22.59 -10.59 18.12
N LYS A 46 -23.43 -10.27 17.13
CA LYS A 46 -23.72 -11.16 15.99
C LYS A 46 -22.59 -11.17 14.96
N ALA A 47 -21.87 -10.07 14.77
CA ALA A 47 -20.68 -9.97 13.92
C ALA A 47 -19.49 -10.70 14.55
N GLU A 48 -19.31 -10.59 15.87
CA GLU A 48 -18.33 -11.39 16.64
C GLU A 48 -18.67 -12.90 16.59
N GLN A 49 -19.94 -13.28 16.74
CA GLN A 49 -20.35 -14.69 16.59
C GLN A 49 -20.22 -15.19 15.14
N SER A 50 -20.56 -14.39 14.14
CA SER A 50 -20.45 -14.77 12.72
C SER A 50 -18.98 -14.83 12.26
N CYS A 51 -18.11 -13.95 12.76
CA CYS A 51 -16.66 -14.05 12.61
C CYS A 51 -16.09 -15.28 13.33
N SER A 52 -16.66 -15.70 14.46
CA SER A 52 -16.25 -16.96 15.11
C SER A 52 -16.64 -18.20 14.29
N PHE A 53 -17.79 -18.18 13.60
CA PHE A 53 -18.22 -19.28 12.72
C PHE A 53 -17.48 -19.30 11.38
N LEU A 54 -17.18 -18.13 10.79
CA LEU A 54 -16.37 -18.01 9.57
C LEU A 54 -14.89 -18.33 9.84
N SER A 55 -14.32 -17.89 10.96
CA SER A 55 -12.95 -18.28 11.37
C SER A 55 -12.85 -19.76 11.71
N GLN A 56 -13.91 -20.41 12.23
CA GLN A 56 -13.93 -21.87 12.39
C GLN A 56 -14.01 -22.62 11.05
N ALA A 57 -14.74 -22.08 10.07
CA ALA A 57 -14.82 -22.66 8.73
C ALA A 57 -13.51 -22.49 7.93
N GLU A 58 -12.87 -21.32 8.02
CA GLU A 58 -11.59 -21.00 7.36
C GLU A 58 -10.38 -21.64 8.07
N ALA A 59 -10.43 -21.79 9.40
CA ALA A 59 -9.47 -22.62 10.14
C ALA A 59 -9.65 -24.11 9.84
N GLN A 60 -10.86 -24.60 9.56
CA GLN A 60 -11.10 -25.96 9.09
C GLN A 60 -10.62 -26.17 7.65
N GLU A 61 -10.77 -25.20 6.75
CA GLU A 61 -10.21 -25.25 5.39
C GLU A 61 -8.68 -25.17 5.40
N SER A 62 -8.09 -24.27 6.19
CA SER A 62 -6.64 -24.14 6.37
C SER A 62 -6.02 -25.35 7.09
N GLN A 63 -6.72 -25.94 8.07
CA GLN A 63 -6.32 -27.23 8.67
C GLN A 63 -6.55 -28.42 7.74
N SER A 64 -7.48 -28.36 6.78
CA SER A 64 -7.65 -29.40 5.75
C SER A 64 -6.57 -29.33 4.67
N LEU A 65 -6.12 -28.12 4.34
CA LEU A 65 -4.98 -27.84 3.45
C LEU A 65 -3.66 -28.19 4.13
N SER A 66 -3.52 -27.91 5.43
CA SER A 66 -2.34 -28.33 6.22
C SER A 66 -2.35 -29.83 6.52
N LYS A 67 -3.50 -30.48 6.79
CA LYS A 67 -3.61 -31.95 6.91
C LYS A 67 -3.34 -32.67 5.60
N ARG A 68 -3.75 -32.12 4.44
CA ARG A 68 -3.34 -32.66 3.13
C ARG A 68 -1.84 -32.51 2.87
N SER A 69 -1.17 -31.56 3.52
CA SER A 69 0.29 -31.42 3.53
C SER A 69 0.97 -32.34 4.56
N LEU A 70 0.31 -32.66 5.68
CA LEU A 70 0.84 -33.45 6.79
C LEU A 70 0.59 -34.96 6.70
N ASP A 71 -0.49 -35.42 6.04
CA ASP A 71 -0.78 -36.86 5.84
C ASP A 71 0.18 -37.53 4.84
N GLY A 72 1.11 -36.78 4.24
CA GLY A 72 2.25 -37.31 3.48
C GLY A 72 3.50 -37.60 4.33
N MET A 73 3.49 -37.28 5.64
CA MET A 73 4.65 -37.42 6.52
C MET A 73 4.31 -38.27 7.74
N GLN A 74 4.44 -39.60 7.63
CA GLN A 74 4.68 -40.41 8.82
C GLN A 74 5.72 -41.52 8.57
N SER A 75 6.82 -41.38 9.31
CA SER A 75 7.87 -42.33 9.70
C SER A 75 8.44 -43.28 8.65
N CYS A 76 9.69 -43.03 8.26
CA CYS A 76 10.68 -44.10 8.06
C CYS A 76 12.03 -43.63 8.61
N GLU A 77 12.64 -44.52 9.40
CA GLU A 77 13.90 -44.36 10.09
C GLU A 77 15.06 -44.13 9.12
N ILE A 78 16.09 -43.48 9.65
CA ILE A 78 17.35 -43.10 9.00
C ILE A 78 17.93 -44.28 8.22
N SER A 79 17.99 -44.14 6.89
CA SER A 79 19.03 -44.76 6.08
C SER A 79 19.50 -43.77 5.03
N SER A 80 20.81 -43.61 4.95
CA SER A 80 21.52 -42.67 4.09
C SER A 80 21.46 -43.13 2.64
N GLU A 81 20.52 -42.61 1.85
CA GLU A 81 20.58 -42.67 0.38
C GLU A 81 19.81 -41.47 -0.21
N SER A 82 20.41 -40.86 -1.24
CA SER A 82 20.04 -39.59 -1.85
C SER A 82 18.59 -39.54 -2.35
N THR A 83 17.79 -38.62 -1.80
CA THR A 83 16.48 -38.26 -2.37
C THR A 83 16.66 -37.13 -3.39
N ASP A 84 16.81 -37.48 -4.67
CA ASP A 84 16.69 -36.52 -5.77
C ASP A 84 15.22 -36.07 -5.88
N ASP A 85 14.96 -34.76 -5.77
CA ASP A 85 13.65 -34.16 -6.05
C ASP A 85 13.31 -34.37 -7.55
N PRO A 86 12.12 -34.88 -7.92
CA PRO A 86 11.71 -35.08 -9.31
C PRO A 86 11.80 -33.82 -10.18
N LEU A 87 11.62 -32.61 -9.64
CA LEU A 87 11.87 -31.37 -10.40
C LEU A 87 13.37 -31.15 -10.65
N SER A 88 14.20 -31.41 -9.64
CA SER A 88 15.66 -31.29 -9.74
C SER A 88 16.26 -32.29 -10.73
N SER A 89 15.71 -33.49 -10.84
CA SER A 89 16.16 -34.53 -11.79
C SER A 89 15.59 -34.31 -13.21
N GLY A 90 14.34 -33.86 -13.32
CA GLY A 90 13.70 -33.50 -14.59
C GLY A 90 14.36 -32.31 -15.29
N LEU A 91 14.66 -31.24 -14.54
CA LEU A 91 15.38 -30.06 -15.03
C LEU A 91 16.88 -30.29 -15.27
N ARG A 92 17.46 -31.44 -14.86
CA ARG A 92 18.84 -31.80 -15.24
C ARG A 92 18.94 -32.32 -16.69
N THR A 93 17.83 -32.75 -17.28
CA THR A 93 17.79 -33.28 -18.67
C THR A 93 17.50 -32.21 -19.74
N HIS A 94 17.00 -31.04 -19.32
CA HIS A 94 16.76 -29.86 -20.14
C HIS A 94 17.56 -28.66 -19.59
N ARG A 95 17.94 -27.69 -20.44
CA ARG A 95 18.62 -26.47 -19.96
C ARG A 95 17.72 -25.75 -18.92
N GLN A 96 18.27 -25.46 -17.74
CA GLN A 96 17.62 -24.64 -16.71
C GLN A 96 17.17 -23.29 -17.29
N PRO A 97 15.96 -22.83 -16.96
CA PRO A 97 15.48 -21.54 -17.44
C PRO A 97 16.21 -20.41 -16.72
N ARG A 98 16.61 -19.39 -17.49
CA ARG A 98 17.23 -18.18 -16.97
C ARG A 98 16.16 -17.21 -16.49
N ILE A 99 16.19 -16.89 -15.22
CA ILE A 99 15.24 -15.97 -14.61
C ILE A 99 15.99 -14.76 -14.09
N VAL A 100 15.60 -13.58 -14.56
CA VAL A 100 16.11 -12.33 -14.03
C VAL A 100 15.06 -11.67 -13.14
N VAL A 101 15.46 -11.21 -11.96
CA VAL A 101 14.62 -10.42 -11.05
C VAL A 101 15.18 -9.01 -11.03
N ILE A 102 14.36 -8.01 -11.35
CA ILE A 102 14.78 -6.60 -11.32
C ILE A 102 14.37 -6.01 -9.97
N GLY A 103 15.35 -5.63 -9.16
CA GLY A 103 15.20 -5.09 -7.81
C GLY A 103 15.46 -6.13 -6.71
N ALA A 104 16.28 -5.77 -5.74
CA ALA A 104 16.59 -6.53 -4.53
C ALA A 104 15.87 -5.96 -3.28
N GLY A 105 14.66 -5.42 -3.47
CA GLY A 105 13.71 -5.16 -2.38
C GLY A 105 13.04 -6.45 -1.90
N LEU A 106 12.12 -6.34 -0.92
CA LEU A 106 11.44 -7.50 -0.33
C LEU A 106 10.77 -8.41 -1.38
N ALA A 107 10.10 -7.84 -2.39
CA ALA A 107 9.46 -8.61 -3.44
C ALA A 107 10.47 -9.42 -4.26
N GLY A 108 11.56 -8.80 -4.70
CA GLY A 108 12.58 -9.46 -5.51
C GLY A 108 13.38 -10.52 -4.73
N LEU A 109 13.71 -10.24 -3.47
CA LEU A 109 14.38 -11.23 -2.60
C LEU A 109 13.46 -12.40 -2.28
N ALA A 110 12.17 -12.15 -1.99
CA ALA A 110 11.19 -13.20 -1.75
C ALA A 110 10.97 -14.08 -2.99
N ALA A 111 10.86 -13.48 -4.17
CA ALA A 111 10.75 -14.21 -5.43
C ALA A 111 11.97 -15.10 -5.66
N THR A 112 13.17 -14.54 -5.53
CA THR A 112 14.44 -15.28 -5.67
C THR A 112 14.53 -16.44 -4.69
N LYS A 113 14.19 -16.23 -3.42
CA LYS A 113 14.20 -17.29 -2.39
C LYS A 113 13.25 -18.44 -2.75
N VAL A 114 12.05 -18.14 -3.26
CA VAL A 114 11.10 -19.17 -3.70
C VAL A 114 11.63 -19.93 -4.91
N LEU A 115 12.18 -19.24 -5.91
CA LEU A 115 12.75 -19.88 -7.11
C LEU A 115 13.90 -20.85 -6.75
N LEU A 116 14.88 -20.38 -5.97
CA LEU A 116 16.02 -21.19 -5.56
C LEU A 116 15.59 -22.41 -4.73
N LYS A 117 14.63 -22.24 -3.79
CA LYS A 117 14.08 -23.35 -3.00
C LYS A 117 13.36 -24.40 -3.84
N ASN A 118 12.84 -24.04 -5.01
CA ASN A 118 12.17 -24.95 -5.95
C ASN A 118 13.11 -25.48 -7.05
N GLY A 119 14.43 -25.40 -6.85
CA GLY A 119 15.41 -26.05 -7.72
C GLY A 119 15.78 -25.27 -8.99
N PHE A 120 15.32 -24.02 -9.13
CA PHE A 120 15.82 -23.12 -10.18
C PHE A 120 17.23 -22.67 -9.81
N THR A 121 18.18 -22.86 -10.71
CA THR A 121 19.62 -22.62 -10.44
C THR A 121 20.23 -21.49 -11.25
N ASP A 122 19.54 -21.02 -12.29
CA ASP A 122 19.98 -19.93 -13.18
C ASP A 122 19.12 -18.68 -12.93
N VAL A 123 19.26 -18.12 -11.71
CA VAL A 123 18.54 -16.93 -11.24
C VAL A 123 19.53 -15.81 -10.97
N THR A 124 19.24 -14.62 -11.49
CA THR A 124 20.04 -13.40 -11.28
C THR A 124 19.13 -12.25 -10.83
N VAL A 125 19.54 -11.53 -9.79
CA VAL A 125 18.89 -10.31 -9.31
C VAL A 125 19.72 -9.11 -9.76
N LEU A 126 19.09 -8.11 -10.37
CA LEU A 126 19.72 -6.87 -10.80
C LEU A 126 19.16 -5.73 -9.96
N GLU A 127 19.99 -5.17 -9.10
CA GLU A 127 19.65 -4.07 -8.19
C GLU A 127 20.35 -2.80 -8.65
N ALA A 128 19.59 -1.73 -8.82
CA ALA A 128 20.10 -0.47 -9.34
C ALA A 128 21.00 0.25 -8.33
N SER A 129 20.66 0.17 -7.04
CA SER A 129 21.45 0.76 -5.97
C SER A 129 22.64 -0.11 -5.56
N ASP A 130 23.51 0.45 -4.72
CA ASP A 130 24.69 -0.21 -4.16
C ASP A 130 24.37 -1.08 -2.92
N HIS A 131 23.09 -1.27 -2.60
CA HIS A 131 22.62 -2.06 -1.46
C HIS A 131 21.30 -2.76 -1.77
N ILE A 132 20.96 -3.76 -0.96
CA ILE A 132 19.64 -4.43 -1.03
C ILE A 132 18.64 -3.74 -0.10
N GLY A 133 17.34 -4.01 -0.26
CA GLY A 133 16.28 -3.54 0.64
C GLY A 133 15.30 -2.55 0.01
N GLY A 134 15.74 -1.76 -0.97
CA GLY A 134 14.90 -0.79 -1.68
C GLY A 134 14.31 0.25 -0.71
N ARG A 135 12.98 0.22 -0.52
CA ARG A 135 12.26 1.13 0.40
C ARG A 135 12.33 0.73 1.89
N VAL A 136 13.11 -0.30 2.22
CA VAL A 136 13.50 -0.60 3.60
C VAL A 136 14.90 -0.07 3.78
N LEU A 137 15.07 0.90 4.68
CA LEU A 137 16.33 1.57 4.94
C LEU A 137 16.42 1.97 6.41
N SER A 138 17.29 1.26 7.14
CA SER A 138 17.58 1.50 8.55
C SER A 138 18.95 2.17 8.67
N VAL A 139 19.04 3.23 9.46
CA VAL A 139 20.26 4.01 9.69
C VAL A 139 20.65 3.95 11.16
N GLN A 140 21.91 3.62 11.42
CA GLN A 140 22.43 3.62 12.79
C GLN A 140 22.77 5.03 13.25
N GLN A 141 22.19 5.46 14.37
CA GLN A 141 22.40 6.75 15.00
C GLN A 141 22.77 6.55 16.48
N GLY A 142 24.07 6.53 16.78
CA GLY A 142 24.54 6.17 18.12
C GLY A 142 24.06 4.76 18.50
N LYS A 143 23.27 4.66 19.58
CA LYS A 143 22.62 3.40 20.01
C LYS A 143 21.28 3.13 19.32
N ALA A 144 20.70 4.14 18.66
CA ALA A 144 19.41 4.04 18.01
C ALA A 144 19.55 3.49 16.60
N THR A 145 18.56 2.72 16.16
CA THR A 145 18.35 2.42 14.75
C THR A 145 17.11 3.18 14.29
N LEU A 146 17.28 4.06 13.31
CA LEU A 146 16.22 4.92 12.77
C LEU A 146 15.79 4.41 11.39
N GLU A 147 14.48 4.33 11.18
CA GLU A 147 13.91 3.84 9.93
C GLU A 147 13.57 5.01 9.01
N LEU A 148 14.34 5.16 7.93
CA LEU A 148 14.01 6.11 6.85
C LEU A 148 12.88 5.57 5.96
N GLY A 149 12.70 4.25 5.91
CA GLY A 149 11.70 3.56 5.09
C GLY A 149 10.59 2.92 5.93
N ALA A 150 10.30 1.64 5.67
CA ALA A 150 9.35 0.87 6.47
C ALA A 150 9.76 0.80 7.96
N THR A 151 8.82 1.06 8.87
CA THR A 151 9.04 0.98 10.33
C THR A 151 8.26 -0.13 10.99
N TRP A 152 7.06 -0.40 10.49
CA TRP A 152 6.05 -1.17 11.21
C TRP A 152 5.78 -2.50 10.53
N ILE A 153 5.61 -3.52 11.36
CA ILE A 153 4.96 -4.78 10.99
C ILE A 153 3.49 -4.63 11.38
N HIS A 154 2.62 -4.58 10.37
CA HIS A 154 1.20 -4.36 10.61
C HIS A 154 0.45 -5.67 10.88
N GLY A 155 -0.01 -5.85 12.11
CA GLY A 155 -0.69 -7.07 12.56
C GLY A 155 0.23 -8.28 12.72
N ALA A 156 -0.13 -9.16 13.65
CA ALA A 156 0.62 -10.38 13.96
C ALA A 156 -0.05 -11.65 13.41
N ILE A 157 -1.35 -11.62 13.16
CA ILE A 157 -2.12 -12.83 12.86
C ILE A 157 -2.04 -13.12 11.35
N GLY A 158 -1.15 -14.04 10.97
CA GLY A 158 -0.96 -14.45 9.58
C GLY A 158 -0.09 -13.51 8.75
N ASN A 159 0.57 -12.53 9.39
CA ASN A 159 1.51 -11.66 8.70
C ASN A 159 2.86 -12.39 8.50
N PRO A 160 3.31 -12.64 7.26
CA PRO A 160 4.55 -13.37 7.01
C PRO A 160 5.81 -12.62 7.48
N VAL A 161 5.77 -11.29 7.55
CA VAL A 161 6.88 -10.48 8.05
C VAL A 161 6.95 -10.56 9.59
N TYR A 162 5.80 -10.59 10.26
CA TYR A 162 5.74 -10.83 11.71
C TYR A 162 6.37 -12.18 12.06
N HIS A 163 5.91 -13.27 11.44
CA HIS A 163 6.45 -14.60 11.74
C HIS A 163 7.94 -14.71 11.42
N LEU A 164 8.41 -14.07 10.33
CA LEU A 164 9.84 -14.02 10.03
C LEU A 164 10.64 -13.29 11.12
N ALA A 165 10.09 -12.22 11.70
CA ALA A 165 10.72 -11.49 12.81
C ALA A 165 10.70 -12.31 14.11
N GLU A 166 9.55 -12.87 14.45
CA GLU A 166 9.32 -13.69 15.66
C GLU A 166 10.21 -14.94 15.67
N ASP A 167 10.21 -15.71 14.57
CA ASP A 167 11.00 -16.94 14.41
C ASP A 167 12.51 -16.71 14.54
N ASN A 168 12.97 -15.46 14.37
CA ASN A 168 14.38 -15.06 14.47
C ASN A 168 14.65 -14.18 15.69
N GLY A 169 13.70 -14.06 16.62
CA GLY A 169 13.88 -13.33 17.88
C GLY A 169 14.12 -11.83 17.72
N LEU A 170 13.59 -11.22 16.65
CA LEU A 170 13.77 -9.80 16.32
C LEU A 170 12.75 -8.87 16.98
N LEU A 171 11.74 -9.43 17.63
CA LEU A 171 10.66 -8.69 18.26
C LEU A 171 10.95 -8.52 19.75
N GLU A 172 10.58 -7.36 20.29
CA GLU A 172 10.52 -7.13 21.73
C GLU A 172 9.12 -7.49 22.24
N ASP A 173 9.06 -8.14 23.40
CA ASP A 173 7.82 -8.29 24.15
C ASP A 173 7.31 -6.89 24.53
N THR A 174 6.33 -6.39 23.79
CA THR A 174 5.56 -5.22 24.20
C THR A 174 4.42 -5.73 25.05
N THR A 175 4.48 -5.52 26.36
CA THR A 175 3.27 -5.70 27.16
C THR A 175 2.22 -4.67 26.71
N ASP A 176 0.96 -5.07 26.57
CA ASP A 176 -0.19 -4.17 26.30
C ASP A 176 -0.29 -3.01 27.34
N GLU A 177 0.48 -3.08 28.42
CA GLU A 177 0.57 -2.08 29.47
C GLU A 177 1.65 -1.00 29.23
N GLU A 178 2.66 -1.24 28.38
CA GLU A 178 3.83 -0.37 28.26
C GLU A 178 3.90 0.41 26.94
N ARG A 179 3.41 -0.14 25.83
CA ARG A 179 3.49 0.49 24.50
C ARG A 179 2.24 0.21 23.69
N SER A 180 1.58 1.25 23.20
CA SER A 180 0.63 1.11 22.10
C SER A 180 1.30 1.66 20.85
N VAL A 181 1.41 0.81 19.83
CA VAL A 181 1.83 1.21 18.50
C VAL A 181 0.62 1.82 17.81
N GLY A 182 0.60 3.15 17.67
CA GLY A 182 -0.28 3.80 16.69
C GLY A 182 0.23 3.52 15.27
N ARG A 183 -0.60 3.79 14.26
CA ARG A 183 -0.26 3.51 12.85
C ARG A 183 1.04 4.20 12.37
N ILE A 184 1.37 5.38 12.93
CA ILE A 184 2.63 6.12 12.66
C ILE A 184 3.47 6.47 13.88
N SER A 185 3.07 6.12 15.10
CA SER A 185 3.72 6.63 16.32
C SER A 185 3.87 5.58 17.42
N LEU A 186 5.02 5.61 18.11
CA LEU A 186 5.27 4.87 19.34
C LEU A 186 4.81 5.72 20.54
N TYR A 187 3.74 5.31 21.22
CA TYR A 187 3.24 6.04 22.38
C TYR A 187 3.54 5.33 23.69
N THR A 188 3.94 6.11 24.70
CA THR A 188 3.83 5.65 26.09
C THR A 188 2.35 5.69 26.49
N LYS A 189 1.84 4.66 27.18
CA LYS A 189 0.42 4.52 27.54
C LYS A 189 -0.16 5.70 28.33
N ASN A 190 0.68 6.40 29.11
CA ASN A 190 0.31 7.57 29.91
C ASN A 190 0.76 8.90 29.30
N GLY A 191 1.39 8.88 28.13
CA GLY A 191 1.86 10.10 27.49
C GLY A 191 0.72 10.88 26.85
N VAL A 192 1.00 12.14 26.53
CA VAL A 192 0.02 13.13 26.14
C VAL A 192 0.45 13.78 24.83
N SER A 193 -0.41 13.70 23.81
CA SER A 193 -0.26 14.46 22.58
C SER A 193 -0.62 15.92 22.82
N HIS A 194 0.28 16.84 22.47
CA HIS A 194 0.13 18.27 22.69
C HIS A 194 -0.35 18.95 21.40
N TYR A 195 -1.66 19.03 21.23
CA TYR A 195 -2.29 19.83 20.18
C TYR A 195 -2.15 21.31 20.48
N GLN A 196 -1.51 22.01 19.55
CA GLN A 196 -1.16 23.41 19.71
C GLN A 196 -1.51 24.19 18.46
N THR A 197 -1.88 25.45 18.65
CA THR A 197 -2.16 26.36 17.56
C THR A 197 -0.91 27.13 17.14
N ASN A 198 -0.94 27.67 15.92
CA ASN A 198 0.15 28.46 15.33
C ASN A 198 0.43 29.82 16.01
N VAL A 199 -0.22 30.10 17.15
CA VAL A 199 0.04 31.25 18.04
C VAL A 199 0.51 30.83 19.43
N GLY A 200 0.97 29.58 19.60
CA GLY A 200 1.56 29.09 20.85
C GLY A 200 0.53 28.72 21.93
N LYS A 201 -0.70 28.38 21.55
CA LYS A 201 -1.76 27.99 22.50
C LYS A 201 -2.05 26.50 22.45
N ARG A 202 -2.04 25.86 23.61
CA ARG A 202 -2.47 24.46 23.76
C ARG A 202 -3.99 24.34 23.66
N ILE A 203 -4.46 23.38 22.86
CA ILE A 203 -5.87 23.02 22.75
C ILE A 203 -6.25 22.13 23.95
N PRO A 204 -7.37 22.41 24.65
CA PRO A 204 -7.83 21.57 25.75
C PRO A 204 -8.02 20.12 25.34
N LYS A 205 -7.56 19.19 26.18
CA LYS A 205 -7.62 17.75 25.91
C LYS A 205 -9.04 17.28 25.59
N ASP A 206 -10.01 17.66 26.42
CA ASP A 206 -11.41 17.25 26.26
C ASP A 206 -11.99 17.66 24.89
N LEU A 207 -11.58 18.83 24.38
CA LEU A 207 -12.01 19.30 23.05
C LEU A 207 -11.35 18.51 21.91
N VAL A 208 -10.11 18.08 22.09
CA VAL A 208 -9.42 17.20 21.14
C VAL A 208 -10.08 15.83 21.11
N GLU A 209 -10.38 15.25 22.27
CA GLU A 209 -11.05 13.95 22.39
C GLU A 209 -12.44 14.00 21.75
N GLU A 210 -13.24 15.02 22.07
CA GLU A 210 -14.55 15.24 21.46
C GLU A 210 -14.48 15.35 19.92
N PHE A 211 -13.50 16.10 19.39
CA PHE A 211 -13.30 16.20 17.95
C PHE A 211 -12.80 14.88 17.34
N SER A 212 -11.92 14.16 18.03
CA SER A 212 -11.43 12.86 17.59
C SER A 212 -12.58 11.87 17.45
N ASP A 213 -13.50 11.81 18.41
CA ASP A 213 -14.68 10.94 18.34
C ASP A 213 -15.53 11.26 17.10
N LEU A 214 -15.81 12.56 16.88
CA LEU A 214 -16.52 13.02 15.69
C LEU A 214 -15.81 12.62 14.40
N TYR A 215 -14.48 12.81 14.33
CA TYR A 215 -13.69 12.47 13.15
C TYR A 215 -13.70 10.97 12.89
N ASN A 216 -13.50 10.16 13.93
CA ASN A 216 -13.47 8.70 13.84
C ASN A 216 -14.81 8.14 13.35
N GLU A 217 -15.95 8.68 13.82
CA GLU A 217 -17.27 8.31 13.29
C GLU A 217 -17.36 8.57 11.77
N VAL A 218 -16.83 9.70 11.29
CA VAL A 218 -16.86 10.02 9.85
C VAL A 218 -15.88 9.16 9.07
N TYR A 219 -14.70 8.88 9.63
CA TYR A 219 -13.72 7.97 9.05
C TYR A 219 -14.32 6.56 8.87
N GLU A 220 -15.01 6.02 9.87
CA GLU A 220 -15.71 4.73 9.76
C GLU A 220 -16.75 4.73 8.62
N LEU A 221 -17.51 5.83 8.48
CA LEU A 221 -18.46 5.97 7.36
C LEU A 221 -17.78 5.91 5.98
N THR A 222 -16.54 6.39 5.85
CA THR A 222 -15.81 6.31 4.57
C THR A 222 -15.49 4.86 4.17
N GLN A 223 -15.21 3.99 5.15
CA GLN A 223 -14.90 2.57 4.94
C GLN A 223 -16.12 1.80 4.43
N GLU A 224 -17.32 2.17 4.88
CA GLU A 224 -18.57 1.52 4.52
C GLU A 224 -18.91 1.63 3.02
N PHE A 225 -18.34 2.60 2.28
CA PHE A 225 -18.58 2.71 0.83
C PHE A 225 -18.11 1.48 0.07
N PHE A 226 -16.91 1.01 0.37
CA PHE A 226 -16.41 -0.24 -0.19
C PHE A 226 -17.08 -1.46 0.46
N GLN A 227 -17.03 -1.55 1.79
CA GLN A 227 -17.43 -2.76 2.53
C GLN A 227 -18.90 -3.14 2.31
N ASN A 228 -19.78 -2.14 2.19
CA ASN A 228 -21.21 -2.35 2.00
C ASN A 228 -21.68 -1.97 0.58
N GLY A 229 -20.76 -1.65 -0.35
CA GLY A 229 -21.09 -1.24 -1.71
C GLY A 229 -21.99 -0.01 -1.78
N LYS A 230 -21.80 0.97 -0.89
CA LYS A 230 -22.64 2.18 -0.90
C LYS A 230 -22.33 3.02 -2.15
N PRO A 231 -23.35 3.56 -2.83
CA PRO A 231 -23.13 4.45 -3.95
C PRO A 231 -22.50 5.76 -3.45
N VAL A 232 -21.51 6.23 -4.20
CA VAL A 232 -20.84 7.50 -3.96
C VAL A 232 -21.73 8.64 -4.45
N CYS A 233 -21.94 9.66 -3.62
CA CYS A 233 -22.67 10.86 -4.02
C CYS A 233 -21.81 11.73 -4.94
N ALA A 234 -22.43 12.40 -5.92
CA ALA A 234 -21.71 13.21 -6.91
C ALA A 234 -20.91 14.36 -6.25
N GLU A 235 -21.44 14.92 -5.15
CA GLU A 235 -20.85 16.01 -4.39
C GLU A 235 -19.50 15.63 -3.78
N SER A 236 -19.33 14.37 -3.37
CA SER A 236 -18.06 13.87 -2.83
C SER A 236 -16.96 13.73 -3.89
N GLN A 237 -17.32 13.73 -5.17
CA GLN A 237 -16.42 13.49 -6.30
C GLN A 237 -15.61 12.19 -6.17
N ASN A 238 -16.16 11.20 -5.46
CA ASN A 238 -15.48 9.96 -5.09
C ASN A 238 -14.18 10.16 -4.29
N SER A 239 -14.07 11.23 -3.52
CA SER A 239 -12.88 11.56 -2.75
C SER A 239 -13.16 11.42 -1.24
N VAL A 240 -12.28 10.70 -0.53
CA VAL A 240 -12.32 10.58 0.94
C VAL A 240 -12.19 11.94 1.61
N GLY A 241 -11.26 12.77 1.14
CA GLY A 241 -11.04 14.10 1.64
C GLY A 241 -12.32 14.91 1.56
N ILE A 242 -12.79 15.25 0.35
CA ILE A 242 -14.05 16.00 0.06
C ILE A 242 -15.20 15.53 0.95
N PHE A 243 -15.54 14.24 0.93
CA PHE A 243 -16.60 13.68 1.78
C PHE A 243 -16.38 13.98 3.27
N THR A 244 -15.17 13.74 3.78
CA THR A 244 -14.84 13.94 5.20
C THR A 244 -15.02 15.39 5.60
N ARG A 245 -14.50 16.38 4.83
CA ARG A 245 -14.72 17.79 5.22
C ARG A 245 -16.18 18.17 5.15
N ASP A 246 -16.92 17.73 4.15
CA ASP A 246 -18.33 18.11 4.00
C ASP A 246 -19.16 17.62 5.19
N VAL A 247 -19.01 16.35 5.56
CA VAL A 247 -19.74 15.75 6.69
C VAL A 247 -19.31 16.39 8.01
N VAL A 248 -18.00 16.51 8.27
CA VAL A 248 -17.49 17.08 9.52
C VAL A 248 -17.88 18.55 9.65
N ARG A 249 -17.74 19.36 8.59
CA ARG A 249 -18.16 20.78 8.57
C ARG A 249 -19.63 20.94 8.87
N LYS A 250 -20.49 20.13 8.24
CA LYS A 250 -21.94 20.16 8.48
C LYS A 250 -22.25 19.88 9.94
N ARG A 251 -21.63 18.84 10.53
CA ARG A 251 -21.83 18.45 11.94
C ARG A 251 -21.36 19.53 12.92
N ILE A 252 -20.17 20.11 12.71
CA ILE A 252 -19.64 21.21 13.54
C ILE A 252 -20.51 22.47 13.43
N THR A 253 -20.95 22.82 12.22
CA THR A 253 -21.69 24.08 11.99
C THR A 253 -23.03 24.08 12.72
N VAL A 254 -23.74 22.95 12.72
CA VAL A 254 -25.07 22.82 13.32
C VAL A 254 -25.04 22.54 14.82
N ASP A 255 -23.86 22.28 15.40
CA ASP A 255 -23.71 22.04 16.83
C ASP A 255 -24.09 23.32 17.62
N PRO A 256 -25.14 23.27 18.47
CA PRO A 256 -25.56 24.42 19.25
C PRO A 256 -24.74 24.63 20.53
N ASP A 257 -24.01 23.61 20.98
CA ASP A 257 -23.25 23.64 22.24
C ASP A 257 -21.89 24.31 22.04
N ASP A 258 -21.38 24.29 20.80
CA ASP A 258 -20.14 24.94 20.43
C ASP A 258 -20.27 26.45 20.18
N SER A 259 -19.36 27.22 20.80
CA SER A 259 -19.10 28.61 20.42
C SER A 259 -18.51 28.70 19.00
N GLU A 260 -18.69 29.84 18.32
CA GLU A 260 -18.06 30.07 17.01
C GLU A 260 -16.53 29.92 17.04
N SER A 261 -15.88 30.28 18.16
CA SER A 261 -14.44 30.03 18.35
C SER A 261 -14.11 28.55 18.44
N THR A 262 -14.94 27.76 19.12
CA THR A 262 -14.78 26.30 19.23
C THR A 262 -14.97 25.65 17.86
N LYS A 263 -16.00 26.05 17.11
CA LYS A 263 -16.24 25.57 15.74
C LYS A 263 -15.04 25.84 14.84
N LYS A 264 -14.53 27.07 14.84
CA LYS A 264 -13.34 27.43 14.05
C LYS A 264 -12.12 26.57 14.42
N LEU A 265 -11.94 26.28 15.71
CA LEU A 265 -10.83 25.46 16.17
C LEU A 265 -10.99 23.98 15.75
N LYS A 266 -12.20 23.40 15.88
CA LYS A 266 -12.52 22.05 15.37
C LYS A 266 -12.29 21.96 13.85
N LEU A 267 -12.67 22.98 13.09
CA LEU A 267 -12.39 23.06 11.65
C LEU A 267 -10.90 23.17 11.31
N SER A 268 -10.09 23.75 12.20
CA SER A 268 -8.63 23.78 12.06
C SER A 268 -8.02 22.41 12.35
N MET A 269 -8.54 21.71 13.37
CA MET A 269 -8.12 20.33 13.69
C MET A 269 -8.46 19.36 12.55
N LEU A 270 -9.58 19.54 11.86
CA LEU A 270 -9.91 18.76 10.66
C LEU A 270 -8.80 18.80 9.60
N GLN A 271 -8.20 19.96 9.33
CA GLN A 271 -7.08 20.04 8.38
C GLN A 271 -5.84 19.32 8.89
N GLN A 272 -5.59 19.39 10.21
CA GLN A 272 -4.49 18.68 10.83
C GLN A 272 -4.67 17.15 10.70
N TYR A 273 -5.87 16.63 10.98
CA TYR A 273 -6.18 15.20 10.84
C TYR A 273 -6.08 14.72 9.40
N LEU A 274 -6.55 15.52 8.42
CA LEU A 274 -6.41 15.16 7.00
C LEU A 274 -4.95 15.14 6.54
N LYS A 275 -4.05 15.95 7.12
CA LYS A 275 -2.61 15.87 6.86
C LYS A 275 -2.00 14.58 7.42
N VAL A 276 -2.41 14.17 8.62
CA VAL A 276 -2.02 12.88 9.22
C VAL A 276 -2.45 11.75 8.30
N GLU A 277 -3.73 11.70 7.90
CA GLU A 277 -4.24 10.65 7.01
C GLU A 277 -3.57 10.65 5.63
N SER A 278 -3.16 11.82 5.12
CA SER A 278 -2.40 11.90 3.87
C SER A 278 -1.03 11.20 3.99
N CYS A 279 -0.36 11.30 5.16
CA CYS A 279 0.90 10.59 5.40
C CYS A 279 0.66 9.08 5.55
N GLU A 280 -0.37 8.68 6.29
CA GLU A 280 -0.77 7.27 6.49
C GLU A 280 -1.10 6.57 5.18
N SER A 281 -1.92 7.22 4.35
CA SER A 281 -2.31 6.71 3.03
C SER A 281 -1.21 6.89 1.97
N SER A 282 -0.09 7.53 2.31
CA SER A 282 0.94 7.97 1.38
C SER A 282 0.36 8.66 0.14
N SER A 283 -0.58 9.58 0.35
CA SER A 283 -1.23 10.39 -0.68
C SER A 283 -0.80 11.87 -0.53
N PRO A 284 -0.76 12.65 -1.62
CA PRO A 284 -0.46 14.09 -1.51
C PRO A 284 -1.57 14.86 -0.79
N SER A 285 -2.81 14.35 -0.86
CA SER A 285 -3.99 14.85 -0.15
C SER A 285 -5.03 13.74 -0.08
N MET A 286 -5.83 13.72 0.97
CA MET A 286 -7.01 12.85 1.04
C MET A 286 -8.05 13.15 -0.05
N ASP A 287 -7.97 14.31 -0.71
CA ASP A 287 -8.81 14.63 -1.88
C ASP A 287 -8.48 13.78 -3.11
N GLU A 288 -7.30 13.15 -3.14
CA GLU A 288 -6.92 12.25 -4.20
C GLU A 288 -7.25 10.79 -3.89
N VAL A 289 -7.64 10.46 -2.66
CA VAL A 289 -7.93 9.08 -2.24
C VAL A 289 -9.36 8.71 -2.60
N SER A 290 -9.54 7.59 -3.29
CA SER A 290 -10.85 7.13 -3.76
C SER A 290 -11.74 6.67 -2.61
N LEU A 291 -12.93 7.26 -2.48
CA LEU A 291 -13.92 6.92 -1.47
C LEU A 291 -14.56 5.55 -1.71
N SER A 292 -14.90 5.21 -2.95
CA SER A 292 -15.51 3.92 -3.31
C SER A 292 -14.58 2.74 -3.02
N GLU A 293 -13.27 2.97 -3.04
CA GLU A 293 -12.25 1.94 -2.88
C GLU A 293 -11.55 1.99 -1.51
N PHE A 294 -11.84 2.99 -0.66
CA PHE A 294 -11.05 3.26 0.54
C PHE A 294 -11.02 2.07 1.52
N GLY A 295 -12.12 1.33 1.62
CA GLY A 295 -12.22 0.13 2.46
C GLY A 295 -11.68 -1.16 1.85
N GLU A 296 -11.01 -1.10 0.70
CA GLU A 296 -10.40 -2.28 0.07
C GLU A 296 -9.13 -2.74 0.80
N TRP A 297 -8.37 -1.79 1.36
CA TRP A 297 -7.17 -2.11 2.13
C TRP A 297 -7.55 -2.91 3.38
N THR A 298 -6.91 -4.06 3.56
CA THR A 298 -7.25 -4.97 4.65
C THR A 298 -6.21 -4.89 5.75
N GLU A 299 -6.61 -4.47 6.94
CA GLU A 299 -5.75 -4.53 8.12
C GLU A 299 -5.58 -6.00 8.55
N ILE A 300 -4.33 -6.42 8.73
CA ILE A 300 -4.06 -7.73 9.33
C ILE A 300 -4.31 -7.64 10.85
N PRO A 301 -5.11 -8.54 11.45
CA PRO A 301 -5.40 -8.49 12.88
C PRO A 301 -4.17 -8.69 13.77
N GLY A 302 -4.28 -8.22 15.02
CA GLY A 302 -3.24 -8.33 16.05
C GLY A 302 -2.45 -7.03 16.24
N ALA A 303 -1.53 -7.03 17.20
CA ALA A 303 -0.71 -5.87 17.49
C ALA A 303 0.26 -5.54 16.35
N HIS A 304 0.62 -4.26 16.25
CA HIS A 304 1.67 -3.76 15.35
C HIS A 304 3.02 -3.78 16.07
N TYR A 305 4.10 -4.07 15.35
CA TYR A 305 5.44 -4.24 15.93
C TYR A 305 6.50 -3.39 15.22
N VAL A 306 7.56 -3.06 15.93
CA VAL A 306 8.83 -2.56 15.37
C VAL A 306 9.92 -3.59 15.58
N ILE A 307 10.99 -3.48 14.78
CA ILE A 307 12.22 -4.25 14.97
C ILE A 307 13.26 -3.30 15.58
N PRO A 308 13.61 -3.43 16.87
CA PRO A 308 14.55 -2.53 17.55
C PRO A 308 15.91 -2.41 16.88
N GLU A 309 16.41 -3.52 16.32
CA GLU A 309 17.68 -3.60 15.60
C GLU A 309 17.61 -3.12 14.14
N GLY A 310 16.42 -2.73 13.69
CA GLY A 310 16.15 -2.22 12.36
C GLY A 310 15.41 -3.20 11.44
N PHE A 311 14.51 -2.66 10.63
CA PHE A 311 13.72 -3.39 9.65
C PHE A 311 14.58 -4.03 8.54
N MET A 312 15.78 -3.50 8.31
CA MET A 312 16.79 -4.13 7.47
C MET A 312 17.11 -5.58 7.86
N LYS A 313 16.89 -5.99 9.11
CA LYS A 313 17.01 -7.40 9.53
C LYS A 313 16.11 -8.35 8.75
N ILE A 314 14.91 -7.90 8.35
CA ILE A 314 14.02 -8.69 7.48
C ILE A 314 14.65 -8.91 6.11
N VAL A 315 15.25 -7.86 5.55
CA VAL A 315 15.96 -7.91 4.25
C VAL A 315 17.12 -8.90 4.33
N GLU A 316 17.93 -8.81 5.39
CA GLU A 316 19.05 -9.72 5.65
C GLU A 316 18.59 -11.18 5.76
N LEU A 317 17.48 -11.45 6.47
CA LEU A 317 16.91 -12.80 6.61
C LEU A 317 16.40 -13.38 5.28
N LEU A 318 15.82 -12.53 4.42
CA LEU A 318 15.42 -12.95 3.07
C LEU A 318 16.66 -13.27 2.22
N ALA A 319 17.72 -12.46 2.33
CA ALA A 319 18.96 -12.62 1.56
C ALA A 319 19.89 -13.73 2.07
N ARG A 320 19.80 -14.15 3.34
CA ARG A 320 20.75 -15.06 4.02
C ARG A 320 21.13 -16.33 3.24
N ASP A 321 20.17 -16.91 2.51
CA ASP A 321 20.35 -18.18 1.79
C ASP A 321 20.46 -18.00 0.27
N ILE A 322 20.53 -16.75 -0.20
CA ILE A 322 20.73 -16.40 -1.60
C ILE A 322 22.24 -16.29 -1.84
N PRO A 323 22.84 -17.07 -2.77
CA PRO A 323 24.25 -16.95 -3.08
C PRO A 323 24.61 -15.51 -3.46
N SER A 324 25.73 -14.98 -2.96
CA SER A 324 26.12 -13.60 -3.25
C SER A 324 26.33 -13.34 -4.75
N SER A 325 26.70 -14.36 -5.52
CA SER A 325 26.81 -14.29 -6.99
C SER A 325 25.47 -14.13 -7.72
N THR A 326 24.34 -14.38 -7.03
CA THR A 326 23.00 -14.21 -7.59
C THR A 326 22.58 -12.75 -7.62
N VAL A 327 23.10 -11.88 -6.73
CA VAL A 327 22.70 -10.47 -6.64
C VAL A 327 23.78 -9.56 -7.21
N CYS A 328 23.46 -8.87 -8.30
CA CYS A 328 24.29 -7.84 -8.91
C CYS A 328 23.80 -6.46 -8.47
N LEU A 329 24.56 -5.80 -7.61
CA LEU A 329 24.34 -4.41 -7.18
C LEU A 329 24.88 -3.42 -8.22
N SER A 330 24.44 -2.17 -8.13
CA SER A 330 24.82 -1.08 -9.05
C SER A 330 24.59 -1.43 -10.52
N LYS A 331 23.48 -2.13 -10.78
CA LYS A 331 23.14 -2.70 -12.08
C LYS A 331 21.77 -2.20 -12.58
N PRO A 332 21.61 -0.90 -12.84
CA PRO A 332 20.36 -0.33 -13.33
C PRO A 332 20.03 -0.86 -14.74
N ILE A 333 18.76 -1.20 -14.94
CA ILE A 333 18.23 -1.63 -16.23
C ILE A 333 17.74 -0.42 -17.02
N ARG A 334 18.16 -0.33 -18.28
CA ARG A 334 17.70 0.67 -19.24
C ARG A 334 16.48 0.21 -20.02
N CYS A 335 16.48 -1.02 -20.54
CA CYS A 335 15.39 -1.52 -21.37
C CYS A 335 15.23 -3.05 -21.29
N ILE A 336 13.99 -3.52 -21.26
CA ILE A 336 13.60 -4.92 -21.33
C ILE A 336 13.06 -5.20 -22.72
N HIS A 337 13.85 -5.92 -23.52
CA HIS A 337 13.51 -6.35 -24.87
C HIS A 337 12.80 -7.70 -24.82
N TRP A 338 11.48 -7.70 -24.93
CA TRP A 338 10.61 -8.87 -24.86
C TRP A 338 9.85 -9.09 -26.19
N ASN A 339 9.20 -10.24 -26.39
CA ASN A 339 8.63 -10.57 -27.70
C ASN A 339 7.09 -10.52 -27.71
N PHE A 340 6.55 -9.32 -27.89
CA PHE A 340 5.11 -9.14 -28.20
C PHE A 340 4.75 -9.51 -29.65
N SER A 341 5.71 -9.38 -30.58
CA SER A 341 5.46 -9.45 -32.04
C SER A 341 5.05 -10.83 -32.57
N ALA A 342 5.41 -11.92 -31.88
CA ALA A 342 4.93 -13.26 -32.22
C ALA A 342 3.40 -13.40 -32.12
N GLN A 343 2.72 -12.50 -31.40
CA GLN A 343 1.26 -12.52 -31.24
C GLN A 343 0.51 -11.79 -32.36
N ARG A 344 1.08 -10.72 -32.94
CA ARG A 344 0.45 -10.01 -34.08
C ARG A 344 0.61 -10.79 -35.38
N GLN A 345 1.75 -11.44 -35.59
CA GLN A 345 2.01 -12.16 -36.84
C GLN A 345 1.09 -13.39 -36.99
N GLU A 346 0.78 -14.11 -35.91
CA GLU A 346 -0.19 -15.23 -35.97
C GLU A 346 -1.64 -14.79 -36.23
N VAL A 347 -2.02 -13.56 -35.86
CA VAL A 347 -3.36 -13.00 -36.12
C VAL A 347 -3.46 -12.52 -37.57
N ILE A 348 -2.38 -11.93 -38.11
CA ILE A 348 -2.30 -11.49 -39.50
C ILE A 348 -2.24 -12.70 -40.44
N ASP A 349 -1.42 -13.71 -40.15
CA ASP A 349 -1.27 -14.92 -40.98
C ASP A 349 -2.58 -15.75 -41.01
N LYS A 350 -3.38 -15.74 -39.93
CA LYS A 350 -4.72 -16.38 -39.91
C LYS A 350 -5.79 -15.61 -40.68
N SER A 351 -5.59 -14.32 -40.94
CA SER A 351 -6.50 -13.52 -41.76
C SER A 351 -6.18 -13.64 -43.25
N ASP A 352 -4.93 -13.92 -43.62
CA ASP A 352 -4.49 -14.03 -45.02
C ASP A 352 -4.74 -15.42 -45.64
N ASP A 353 -4.86 -16.47 -44.81
CA ASP A 353 -5.21 -17.84 -45.26
C ASP A 353 -6.67 -18.00 -45.73
N THR A 354 -7.52 -16.96 -45.66
CA THR A 354 -8.88 -16.99 -46.24
C THR A 354 -8.97 -16.46 -47.67
N ILE A 355 -7.86 -16.03 -48.28
CA ILE A 355 -7.85 -15.53 -49.66
C ILE A 355 -6.67 -16.12 -50.45
N ARG A 356 -6.55 -17.44 -50.54
CA ARG A 356 -5.68 -18.07 -51.55
C ARG A 356 -5.94 -19.56 -51.79
N ASP A 357 -7.15 -19.90 -52.21
CA ASP A 357 -7.41 -21.15 -52.93
C ASP A 357 -7.91 -20.85 -54.34
N ASN A 358 -7.00 -20.94 -55.31
CA ASN A 358 -7.21 -21.48 -56.66
C ASN A 358 -5.95 -21.23 -57.52
N ASN A 359 -5.07 -22.24 -57.62
CA ASN A 359 -4.60 -22.78 -58.91
C ASN A 359 -3.45 -23.81 -58.74
N HIS A 360 -3.76 -25.02 -59.22
CA HIS A 360 -2.93 -26.07 -59.85
C HIS A 360 -1.41 -26.24 -59.61
N ASN A 361 -1.09 -27.49 -59.19
CA ASN A 361 -0.05 -28.42 -59.68
C ASN A 361 1.37 -27.91 -60.00
N GLU A 362 2.39 -28.44 -59.30
CA GLU A 362 3.31 -29.47 -59.84
C GLU A 362 4.38 -29.91 -58.83
N ASN A 363 4.90 -31.12 -59.06
CA ASN A 363 5.86 -31.88 -58.25
C ASN A 363 7.15 -31.13 -57.91
N ASN A 364 7.66 -31.29 -56.67
CA ASN A 364 9.09 -31.50 -56.48
C ASN A 364 9.45 -32.18 -55.16
N HIS A 365 10.25 -33.24 -55.26
CA HIS A 365 10.91 -33.90 -54.14
C HIS A 365 11.95 -32.95 -53.52
N SER A 366 11.80 -32.63 -52.24
CA SER A 366 12.92 -32.25 -51.38
C SER A 366 12.63 -32.68 -49.94
N CYS A 367 13.66 -33.23 -49.30
CA CYS A 367 13.62 -33.71 -47.93
C CYS A 367 13.10 -32.62 -46.99
N ARG A 368 11.93 -32.85 -46.38
CA ARG A 368 11.50 -32.04 -45.23
C ARG A 368 12.48 -32.31 -44.08
N PRO A 369 13.11 -31.29 -43.49
CA PRO A 369 13.72 -31.46 -42.18
C PRO A 369 12.58 -31.87 -41.23
N ARG A 370 12.81 -32.90 -40.43
CA ARG A 370 11.95 -33.20 -39.27
C ARG A 370 11.78 -31.90 -38.49
N ARG A 371 10.53 -31.46 -38.32
CA ARG A 371 10.20 -30.36 -37.41
C ARG A 371 10.43 -30.87 -35.99
N ASP A 372 11.56 -30.49 -35.40
CA ASP A 372 11.76 -30.63 -33.96
C ASP A 372 10.66 -29.84 -33.22
N PRO A 373 9.91 -30.42 -32.27
CA PRO A 373 8.80 -29.73 -31.62
C PRO A 373 9.20 -28.67 -30.58
N VAL A 374 10.47 -28.25 -30.52
CA VAL A 374 11.01 -27.40 -29.44
C VAL A 374 11.57 -26.09 -29.99
N LYS A 375 10.70 -25.27 -30.59
CA LYS A 375 10.94 -23.82 -30.71
C LYS A 375 10.07 -23.08 -29.70
N LEU A 376 10.44 -23.19 -28.42
CA LEU A 376 9.84 -22.43 -27.33
C LEU A 376 10.87 -21.42 -26.79
N ARG A 377 11.50 -20.63 -27.67
CA ARG A 377 12.63 -19.77 -27.28
C ARG A 377 12.67 -18.49 -28.10
N SER A 378 11.83 -17.54 -27.72
CA SER A 378 12.10 -16.13 -28.00
C SER A 378 12.72 -15.56 -26.73
N PRO A 379 14.06 -15.51 -26.61
CA PRO A 379 14.71 -15.01 -25.40
C PRO A 379 14.37 -13.53 -25.17
N ILE A 380 14.28 -13.15 -23.91
CA ILE A 380 14.23 -11.77 -23.45
C ILE A 380 15.66 -11.26 -23.32
N PHE A 381 15.89 -10.00 -23.64
CA PHE A 381 17.17 -9.35 -23.39
C PHE A 381 16.98 -8.13 -22.50
N LEU A 382 17.77 -8.03 -21.45
CA LEU A 382 17.82 -6.86 -20.59
C LEU A 382 19.06 -6.07 -20.95
N GLU A 383 18.86 -4.81 -21.32
CA GLU A 383 19.90 -3.84 -21.61
C GLU A 383 20.13 -3.00 -20.36
N CYS A 384 21.34 -3.09 -19.80
CA CYS A 384 21.74 -2.34 -18.61
C CYS A 384 22.26 -0.95 -19.00
N GLU A 385 22.32 0.00 -18.06
CA GLU A 385 22.87 1.34 -18.34
C GLU A 385 24.38 1.29 -18.67
N ASP A 386 25.11 0.30 -18.16
CA ASP A 386 26.52 0.06 -18.46
C ASP A 386 26.75 -0.70 -19.78
N GLU A 387 25.74 -0.71 -20.65
CA GLU A 387 25.74 -1.35 -21.97
C GLU A 387 25.85 -2.88 -21.96
N GLU A 388 25.81 -3.54 -20.80
CA GLU A 388 25.74 -5.00 -20.72
C GLU A 388 24.35 -5.50 -21.14
N TRP A 389 24.34 -6.59 -21.92
CA TRP A 389 23.14 -7.29 -22.34
C TRP A 389 23.01 -8.64 -21.63
N ILE A 390 21.95 -8.79 -20.84
CA ILE A 390 21.66 -10.01 -20.08
C ILE A 390 20.51 -10.74 -20.76
N MET A 391 20.75 -11.98 -21.18
CA MET A 391 19.72 -12.80 -21.83
C MET A 391 18.98 -13.66 -20.80
N ALA A 392 17.64 -13.61 -20.82
CA ALA A 392 16.76 -14.34 -19.91
C ALA A 392 15.65 -15.10 -20.67
N ASP A 393 15.05 -16.09 -20.01
CA ASP A 393 13.82 -16.73 -20.45
C ASP A 393 12.59 -16.06 -19.79
N HIS A 394 12.75 -15.60 -18.54
CA HIS A 394 11.74 -14.86 -17.76
C HIS A 394 12.36 -13.66 -17.06
N VAL A 395 11.59 -12.59 -16.88
CA VAL A 395 11.92 -11.46 -16.02
C VAL A 395 10.79 -11.20 -15.01
N ILE A 396 11.13 -11.04 -13.74
CA ILE A 396 10.23 -10.56 -12.69
C ILE A 396 10.59 -9.11 -12.40
N VAL A 397 9.72 -8.18 -12.77
CA VAL A 397 9.89 -6.75 -12.55
C VAL A 397 9.36 -6.40 -11.16
N THR A 398 10.23 -5.85 -10.31
CA THR A 398 9.85 -5.36 -8.96
C THR A 398 10.12 -3.87 -8.76
N ALA A 399 10.31 -3.14 -9.87
CA ALA A 399 10.44 -1.68 -9.87
C ALA A 399 9.23 -1.03 -9.18
N SER A 400 9.48 0.09 -8.49
CA SER A 400 8.40 0.85 -7.86
C SER A 400 7.41 1.38 -8.90
N LEU A 401 6.18 1.65 -8.48
CA LEU A 401 5.19 2.27 -9.35
C LEU A 401 5.67 3.65 -9.86
N GLY A 402 6.44 4.39 -9.07
CA GLY A 402 7.05 5.67 -9.47
C GLY A 402 7.99 5.52 -10.65
N VAL A 403 8.92 4.56 -10.57
CA VAL A 403 9.84 4.23 -11.68
C VAL A 403 9.08 3.79 -12.92
N LEU A 404 8.03 2.95 -12.75
CA LEU A 404 7.19 2.54 -13.88
C LEU A 404 6.50 3.74 -14.51
N LYS A 405 5.86 4.62 -13.74
CA LYS A 405 5.18 5.83 -14.25
C LYS A 405 6.11 6.71 -15.09
N GLN A 406 7.34 6.94 -14.63
CA GLN A 406 8.26 7.81 -15.35
C GLN A 406 8.94 7.14 -16.56
N ASN A 407 9.10 5.81 -16.53
CA ASN A 407 10.00 5.14 -17.47
C ASN A 407 9.36 4.02 -18.30
N HIS A 408 8.08 3.66 -18.13
CA HIS A 408 7.49 2.49 -18.81
C HIS A 408 7.63 2.55 -20.35
N GLU A 409 7.64 3.73 -20.95
CA GLU A 409 7.83 3.90 -22.40
C GLU A 409 9.24 3.49 -22.87
N ALA A 410 10.27 3.82 -22.09
CA ALA A 410 11.67 3.52 -22.43
C ALA A 410 12.13 2.17 -21.87
N MET A 411 11.57 1.76 -20.74
CA MET A 411 11.95 0.55 -20.00
C MET A 411 11.49 -0.74 -20.69
N PHE A 412 10.51 -0.68 -21.60
CA PHE A 412 9.97 -1.87 -22.28
C PHE A 412 10.01 -1.71 -23.81
N SER A 413 10.58 -2.71 -24.48
CA SER A 413 10.62 -2.81 -25.94
C SER A 413 10.12 -4.20 -26.38
N PRO A 414 9.02 -4.30 -27.12
CA PRO A 414 8.10 -3.22 -27.47
C PRO A 414 7.35 -2.68 -26.23
N SER A 415 6.59 -1.61 -26.41
CA SER A 415 5.82 -0.96 -25.35
C SER A 415 4.87 -1.95 -24.65
N LEU A 416 4.56 -1.67 -23.39
CA LEU A 416 3.55 -2.41 -22.65
C LEU A 416 2.17 -2.28 -23.31
N PRO A 417 1.26 -3.27 -23.14
CA PRO A 417 -0.12 -3.14 -23.58
C PRO A 417 -0.83 -1.93 -22.97
N ASP A 418 -1.73 -1.30 -23.74
CA ASP A 418 -2.42 -0.06 -23.36
C ASP A 418 -3.16 -0.16 -22.02
N ASP A 419 -3.77 -1.31 -21.71
CA ASP A 419 -4.49 -1.53 -20.45
C ASP A 419 -3.56 -1.56 -19.23
N LYS A 420 -2.33 -2.07 -19.39
CA LYS A 420 -1.29 -2.04 -18.35
C LYS A 420 -0.70 -0.64 -18.20
N VAL A 421 -0.48 0.09 -19.30
CA VAL A 421 -0.07 1.49 -19.25
C VAL A 421 -1.12 2.32 -18.52
N LEU A 422 -2.41 2.16 -18.86
CA LEU A 422 -3.50 2.84 -18.16
C LEU A 422 -3.54 2.51 -16.66
N ALA A 423 -3.26 1.27 -16.26
CA ALA A 423 -3.15 0.90 -14.85
C ALA A 423 -1.99 1.61 -14.15
N ILE A 424 -0.81 1.66 -14.78
CA ILE A 424 0.36 2.42 -14.29
C ILE A 424 0.00 3.89 -14.09
N GLU A 425 -0.71 4.50 -15.04
CA GLU A 425 -1.10 5.92 -14.95
C GLU A 425 -2.18 6.19 -13.90
N LYS A 426 -3.17 5.29 -13.76
CA LYS A 426 -4.30 5.49 -12.85
C LYS A 426 -3.93 5.33 -11.38
N LEU A 427 -3.18 4.29 -11.04
CA LEU A 427 -2.75 4.02 -9.66
C LEU A 427 -1.99 5.22 -9.09
N GLY A 428 -2.25 5.57 -7.83
CA GLY A 428 -1.57 6.66 -7.15
C GLY A 428 -0.20 6.23 -6.63
N ILE A 429 0.77 7.14 -6.66
CA ILE A 429 1.99 7.06 -5.84
C ILE A 429 2.31 8.49 -5.39
N SER A 430 2.70 8.65 -4.12
CA SER A 430 3.15 9.93 -3.58
C SER A 430 4.52 9.78 -2.93
N THR A 431 5.14 10.92 -2.62
CA THR A 431 6.34 10.98 -1.76
C THR A 431 5.89 11.23 -0.34
N THR A 432 6.33 10.38 0.58
CA THR A 432 6.14 10.50 2.03
C THR A 432 7.48 10.30 2.69
N ASP A 433 7.95 11.33 3.37
CA ASP A 433 9.25 11.38 4.03
C ASP A 433 9.13 11.54 5.54
N LYS A 434 10.21 11.17 6.21
CA LYS A 434 10.42 11.35 7.63
C LYS A 434 11.50 12.39 7.89
N ILE A 435 11.33 13.13 8.98
CA ILE A 435 12.29 14.11 9.49
C ILE A 435 12.57 13.77 10.95
N PHE A 436 13.80 13.36 11.24
CA PHE A 436 14.30 13.10 12.58
C PHE A 436 15.14 14.29 13.06
N LEU A 437 14.82 14.81 14.25
CA LEU A 437 15.50 15.93 14.88
C LEU A 437 16.09 15.48 16.22
N GLU A 438 17.42 15.48 16.31
CA GLU A 438 18.15 15.12 17.53
C GLU A 438 18.45 16.38 18.35
N PHE A 439 18.24 16.33 19.66
CA PHE A 439 18.55 17.41 20.58
C PHE A 439 19.56 16.94 21.64
N GLU A 440 20.38 17.87 22.14
CA GLU A 440 21.30 17.58 23.25
C GLU A 440 20.54 17.36 24.56
N GLU A 441 19.48 18.14 24.79
CA GLU A 441 18.59 18.02 25.94
C GLU A 441 17.14 18.16 25.48
N PRO A 442 16.18 17.43 26.08
CA PRO A 442 14.78 17.51 25.69
C PRO A 442 14.19 18.84 26.18
N PHE A 443 13.53 19.58 25.29
CA PHE A 443 12.75 20.78 25.66
C PHE A 443 11.29 20.45 26.01
N TRP A 444 10.86 19.22 25.78
CA TRP A 444 9.52 18.71 26.07
C TRP A 444 9.48 17.99 27.42
N SER A 445 8.27 17.84 27.98
CA SER A 445 8.10 17.13 29.25
C SER A 445 8.19 15.61 29.08
N PRO A 446 8.53 14.85 30.14
CA PRO A 446 8.64 13.38 30.07
C PRO A 446 7.35 12.66 29.68
N GLU A 447 6.19 13.28 29.91
CA GLU A 447 4.89 12.75 29.49
C GLU A 447 4.49 13.18 28.06
N CYS A 448 5.30 13.99 27.37
CA CYS A 448 4.99 14.41 26.01
C CYS A 448 5.19 13.26 25.03
N ASN A 449 4.13 12.86 24.33
CA ASN A 449 4.18 11.85 23.27
C ASN A 449 4.37 12.48 21.89
N SER A 450 3.75 13.63 21.66
CA SER A 450 3.81 14.32 20.37
C SER A 450 3.46 15.80 20.50
N ILE A 451 3.90 16.58 19.52
CA ILE A 451 3.59 17.99 19.33
C ILE A 451 2.80 18.08 18.02
N GLN A 452 1.50 18.37 18.10
CA GLN A 452 0.58 18.36 16.96
C GLN A 452 0.29 19.79 16.50
N PHE A 453 0.39 20.05 15.20
CA PHE A 453 0.35 21.40 14.63
C PHE A 453 -1.01 21.76 14.01
N VAL A 454 -1.80 22.56 14.71
CA VAL A 454 -3.12 23.05 14.27
C VAL A 454 -3.02 24.49 13.76
N TRP A 455 -3.18 24.67 12.44
CA TRP A 455 -3.13 25.99 11.81
C TRP A 455 -4.49 26.68 11.82
N GLU A 456 -4.68 27.71 12.65
CA GLU A 456 -5.98 28.39 12.79
C GLU A 456 -6.43 29.17 11.53
N ASP A 457 -5.48 29.50 10.65
CA ASP A 457 -5.73 30.14 9.36
C ASP A 457 -6.21 29.16 8.28
N GLU A 458 -6.20 27.84 8.55
CA GLU A 458 -6.64 26.81 7.60
C GLU A 458 -8.09 26.37 7.79
N ALA A 459 -8.78 26.84 8.85
CA ALA A 459 -10.13 26.42 9.22
C ALA A 459 -11.15 26.44 8.08
N GLN A 460 -11.03 27.43 7.19
CA GLN A 460 -11.98 27.67 6.10
C GLN A 460 -11.46 27.21 4.73
N LEU A 461 -10.23 26.67 4.64
CA LEU A 461 -9.66 26.25 3.36
C LEU A 461 -10.32 24.97 2.88
N GLU A 462 -10.83 24.96 1.65
CA GLU A 462 -11.35 23.74 1.01
C GLU A 462 -10.21 22.79 0.66
N GLN A 463 -9.13 23.30 0.07
CA GLN A 463 -7.95 22.51 -0.24
C GLN A 463 -6.70 23.34 0.09
N PRO A 464 -5.95 23.02 1.15
CA PRO A 464 -4.70 23.71 1.42
C PRO A 464 -3.64 23.28 0.41
N VAL A 465 -3.17 24.25 -0.39
CA VAL A 465 -2.02 24.11 -1.29
C VAL A 465 -0.93 25.04 -0.79
N TYR A 466 0.28 24.51 -0.62
CA TYR A 466 1.40 25.29 -0.09
C TYR A 466 2.36 25.69 -1.20
N PRO A 467 2.70 26.98 -1.33
CA PRO A 467 3.83 27.37 -2.16
C PRO A 467 5.13 26.79 -1.61
N GLU A 468 6.17 26.76 -2.44
CA GLU A 468 7.45 26.10 -2.11
C GLU A 468 8.09 26.62 -0.82
N ASP A 469 7.98 27.91 -0.53
CA ASP A 469 8.50 28.53 0.69
C ASP A 469 7.70 28.19 1.97
N LEU A 470 6.52 27.59 1.83
CA LEU A 470 5.64 27.20 2.93
C LEU A 470 5.45 25.67 3.05
N TRP A 471 6.36 24.88 2.46
CA TRP A 471 6.32 23.40 2.50
C TRP A 471 6.11 22.85 3.93
N TYR A 472 6.70 23.51 4.93
CA TYR A 472 6.65 23.10 6.33
C TYR A 472 5.24 23.13 6.94
N LYS A 473 4.27 23.85 6.34
CA LYS A 473 2.87 23.80 6.79
C LYS A 473 2.23 22.43 6.59
N LYS A 474 2.81 21.58 5.73
CA LYS A 474 2.38 20.20 5.53
C LYS A 474 2.78 19.25 6.68
N ILE A 475 3.82 19.58 7.45
CA ILE A 475 4.20 18.81 8.63
C ILE A 475 3.03 18.86 9.63
N CYS A 476 2.48 17.70 9.98
CA CYS A 476 1.31 17.58 10.85
C CYS A 476 1.67 17.49 12.34
N SER A 477 2.83 16.91 12.66
CA SER A 477 3.31 16.72 14.02
C SER A 477 4.81 16.39 14.07
N PHE A 478 5.35 16.45 15.28
CA PHE A 478 6.55 15.72 15.68
C PHE A 478 6.24 14.81 16.86
N ASP A 479 6.52 13.52 16.71
CA ASP A 479 6.38 12.51 17.76
C ASP A 479 7.71 12.33 18.49
N VAL A 480 7.65 12.11 19.80
CA VAL A 480 8.83 11.79 20.61
C VAL A 480 9.14 10.31 20.45
N LEU A 481 10.37 9.94 20.12
CA LEU A 481 10.76 8.53 20.04
C LEU A 481 11.11 7.97 21.41
N TYR A 482 10.42 6.89 21.78
CA TYR A 482 10.62 6.16 23.02
C TYR A 482 11.15 4.74 22.78
N PRO A 483 11.97 4.20 23.69
CA PRO A 483 12.41 4.80 24.95
C PRO A 483 13.65 5.71 24.80
N PRO A 484 13.87 6.73 25.66
CA PRO A 484 14.99 7.66 25.55
C PRO A 484 16.36 6.97 25.71
N GLU A 485 16.43 5.85 26.43
CA GLU A 485 17.66 5.07 26.57
C GLU A 485 18.13 4.47 25.24
N ARG A 486 17.20 4.29 24.29
CA ARG A 486 17.46 3.83 22.92
C ARG A 486 17.64 4.99 21.97
N TYR A 487 16.65 5.88 21.90
CA TYR A 487 16.55 6.92 20.87
C TYR A 487 17.16 8.27 21.27
N GLY A 488 17.54 8.46 22.53
CA GLY A 488 17.99 9.75 23.05
C GLY A 488 16.85 10.77 23.09
N HIS A 489 17.17 12.02 22.75
CA HIS A 489 16.19 13.12 22.67
C HIS A 489 15.85 13.38 21.20
N MET A 490 15.04 12.49 20.63
CA MET A 490 14.72 12.47 19.21
C MET A 490 13.24 12.78 18.97
N LEU A 491 12.98 13.70 18.05
CA LEU A 491 11.66 13.92 17.46
C LEU A 491 11.59 13.30 16.05
N SER A 492 10.43 12.78 15.67
CA SER A 492 10.13 12.23 14.35
C SER A 492 8.90 12.93 13.77
N GLY A 493 9.05 13.60 12.63
CA GLY A 493 7.97 14.24 11.89
C GLY A 493 7.77 13.58 10.54
N TRP A 494 6.57 13.75 9.99
CA TRP A 494 6.18 13.22 8.68
C TRP A 494 5.78 14.35 7.75
N ILE A 495 6.08 14.18 6.46
CA ILE A 495 5.67 15.09 5.39
C ILE A 495 5.37 14.28 4.14
N CYS A 496 4.32 14.64 3.41
CA CYS A 496 3.96 13.98 2.16
C CYS A 496 3.62 14.94 1.03
N GLY A 497 3.50 14.42 -0.18
CA GLY A 497 3.11 15.16 -1.37
C GLY A 497 4.24 15.99 -1.98
N GLN A 498 3.85 17.05 -2.68
CA GLN A 498 4.78 17.93 -3.37
C GLN A 498 5.68 18.71 -2.38
N GLU A 499 5.17 18.97 -1.17
CA GLU A 499 5.89 19.62 -0.09
C GLU A 499 7.04 18.76 0.45
N ALA A 500 6.91 17.43 0.43
CA ALA A 500 8.03 16.53 0.73
C ALA A 500 9.16 16.71 -0.30
N LEU A 501 8.84 16.76 -1.60
CA LEU A 501 9.82 17.04 -2.66
C LEU A 501 10.45 18.44 -2.55
N TYR A 502 9.73 19.43 -2.01
CA TYR A 502 10.28 20.75 -1.73
C TYR A 502 11.31 20.68 -0.61
N MET A 503 10.97 19.98 0.49
CA MET A 503 11.87 19.69 1.60
C MET A 503 13.10 18.90 1.16
N GLU A 504 12.96 17.90 0.28
CA GLU A 504 14.07 17.10 -0.24
C GLU A 504 15.15 17.95 -0.91
N ARG A 505 14.78 19.06 -1.55
CA ARG A 505 15.72 20.00 -2.21
C ARG A 505 16.43 20.95 -1.25
N CYS A 506 15.92 21.12 -0.03
CA CYS A 506 16.59 21.93 0.98
C CYS A 506 17.85 21.22 1.49
N ASP A 507 18.83 21.98 1.98
CA ASP A 507 19.90 21.42 2.78
C ASP A 507 19.44 21.18 4.23
N ASP A 508 20.20 20.38 4.97
CA ASP A 508 19.82 20.00 6.34
C ASP A 508 19.81 21.21 7.29
N GLU A 509 20.62 22.24 7.02
CA GLU A 509 20.68 23.49 7.79
C GLU A 509 19.35 24.25 7.70
N THR A 510 18.82 24.40 6.49
CA THR A 510 17.52 25.03 6.19
C THR A 510 16.37 24.24 6.81
N VAL A 511 16.37 22.91 6.67
CA VAL A 511 15.34 22.05 7.28
C VAL A 511 15.35 22.20 8.80
N ALA A 512 16.54 22.19 9.41
CA ALA A 512 16.70 22.35 10.84
C ALA A 512 16.24 23.73 11.35
N GLU A 513 16.57 24.82 10.66
CA GLU A 513 16.07 26.17 11.00
C GLU A 513 14.54 26.25 10.90
N THR A 514 13.99 25.75 9.78
CA THR A 514 12.55 25.77 9.52
C THR A 514 11.77 24.98 10.58
N CYS A 515 12.24 23.78 10.92
CA CYS A 515 11.61 22.97 11.96
C CYS A 515 11.76 23.59 13.35
N THR A 516 12.89 24.24 13.64
CA THR A 516 13.10 24.96 14.91
C THR A 516 12.11 26.12 15.05
N GLU A 517 11.95 26.94 14.00
CA GLU A 517 10.99 28.05 14.01
C GLU A 517 9.55 27.54 14.13
N LEU A 518 9.22 26.45 13.45
CA LEU A 518 7.93 25.78 13.59
C LEU A 518 7.67 25.36 15.04
N LEU A 519 8.63 24.67 15.68
CA LEU A 519 8.52 24.26 17.07
C LEU A 519 8.38 25.46 18.02
N ARG A 520 9.20 26.50 17.87
CA ARG A 520 9.11 27.74 18.67
C ARG A 520 7.74 28.39 18.56
N ARG A 521 7.22 28.50 17.33
CA ARG A 521 5.93 29.10 17.04
C ARG A 521 4.77 28.35 17.71
N PHE A 522 4.75 27.03 17.62
CA PHE A 522 3.64 26.23 18.14
C PHE A 522 3.72 25.95 19.64
N THR A 523 4.93 25.88 20.19
CA THR A 523 5.13 25.73 21.64
C THR A 523 5.06 27.07 22.40
N GLY A 524 5.18 28.19 21.68
CA GLY A 524 5.31 29.51 22.30
C GLY A 524 6.64 29.70 23.06
N ASN A 525 7.60 28.79 22.89
CA ASN A 525 8.91 28.84 23.55
C ASN A 525 9.97 29.32 22.55
N PRO A 526 10.42 30.59 22.61
CA PRO A 526 11.43 31.12 21.68
C PRO A 526 12.84 30.55 21.93
N ASP A 527 13.08 29.94 23.10
CA ASP A 527 14.40 29.50 23.53
C ASP A 527 14.72 28.05 23.09
N ILE A 528 13.81 27.38 22.39
CA ILE A 528 14.08 26.03 21.85
C ILE A 528 15.34 26.09 20.99
N PRO A 529 16.38 25.29 21.31
CA PRO A 529 17.61 25.27 20.53
C PRO A 529 17.37 24.62 19.18
N LYS A 530 18.26 24.89 18.22
CA LYS A 530 18.31 24.13 16.98
C LYS A 530 18.67 22.67 17.29
N PRO A 531 18.10 21.67 16.58
CA PRO A 531 18.55 20.29 16.72
C PRO A 531 20.05 20.18 16.39
N CYS A 532 20.78 19.37 17.17
CA CYS A 532 22.20 19.13 16.94
C CYS A 532 22.43 18.28 15.69
N ARG A 533 21.41 17.53 15.24
CA ARG A 533 21.43 16.77 14.00
C ARG A 533 20.04 16.64 13.38
N VAL A 534 20.02 16.64 12.06
CA VAL A 534 18.86 16.27 11.25
C VAL A 534 19.18 15.02 10.46
N LEU A 535 18.23 14.09 10.43
CA LEU A 535 18.22 12.95 9.52
C LEU A 535 16.87 12.92 8.82
N ARG A 536 16.84 12.69 7.51
CA ARG A 536 15.59 12.68 6.74
C ARG A 536 15.68 11.71 5.58
N SER A 537 14.52 11.23 5.13
CA SER A 537 14.44 10.47 3.89
C SER A 537 14.31 11.40 2.68
N SER A 538 14.57 10.84 1.51
CA SER A 538 14.40 11.53 0.22
C SER A 538 13.98 10.52 -0.86
N TRP A 539 12.81 9.91 -0.66
CA TRP A 539 12.33 8.82 -1.52
C TRP A 539 11.88 9.30 -2.91
N GLY A 540 11.38 10.53 -3.00
CA GLY A 540 10.87 11.13 -4.22
C GLY A 540 11.96 11.45 -5.23
N SER A 541 13.07 12.04 -4.76
CA SER A 541 14.23 12.40 -5.59
C SER A 541 15.15 11.22 -5.89
N ASN A 542 14.96 10.06 -5.25
CA ASN A 542 15.73 8.86 -5.55
C ASN A 542 15.37 8.33 -6.96
N PRO A 543 16.31 8.30 -7.92
CA PRO A 543 16.01 7.94 -9.31
C PRO A 543 15.55 6.50 -9.49
N TYR A 544 15.88 5.61 -8.55
CA TYR A 544 15.55 4.18 -8.60
C TYR A 544 14.28 3.83 -7.81
N ILE A 545 13.60 4.83 -7.24
CA ILE A 545 12.39 4.63 -6.42
C ILE A 545 11.27 5.62 -6.79
N GLN A 546 11.58 6.91 -6.93
CA GLN A 546 10.67 7.94 -7.44
C GLN A 546 9.31 8.01 -6.73
N GLY A 547 9.35 7.98 -5.39
CA GLY A 547 8.17 8.04 -4.53
C GLY A 547 8.28 7.07 -3.36
N SER A 548 7.28 7.08 -2.49
CA SER A 548 7.25 6.23 -1.30
C SER A 548 6.35 5.03 -1.51
N TYR A 549 5.02 5.17 -1.47
CA TYR A 549 4.10 4.04 -1.56
C TYR A 549 2.88 4.35 -2.41
N SER A 550 2.23 3.30 -2.90
CA SER A 550 1.06 3.42 -3.78
C SER A 550 -0.23 3.75 -3.01
N PHE A 551 -1.26 4.23 -3.70
CA PHE A 551 -2.58 4.38 -3.09
C PHE A 551 -3.66 4.31 -4.17
N THR A 552 -4.89 4.00 -3.78
CA THR A 552 -6.02 3.98 -4.72
C THR A 552 -6.53 5.41 -4.95
N ARG A 553 -6.09 6.00 -6.06
CA ARG A 553 -6.44 7.37 -6.44
C ARG A 553 -7.88 7.45 -6.97
N VAL A 554 -8.55 8.60 -6.82
CA VAL A 554 -9.81 8.91 -7.51
C VAL A 554 -9.69 8.57 -9.00
N GLY A 555 -10.59 7.70 -9.48
CA GLY A 555 -10.62 7.21 -10.87
C GLY A 555 -9.82 5.92 -11.12
N SER A 556 -9.19 5.37 -10.09
CA SER A 556 -8.58 4.03 -10.07
C SER A 556 -9.38 3.06 -9.20
N SER A 557 -9.10 1.76 -9.30
CA SER A 557 -9.69 0.71 -8.46
C SER A 557 -8.74 -0.47 -8.29
N GLY A 558 -9.13 -1.44 -7.45
CA GLY A 558 -8.38 -2.68 -7.28
C GLY A 558 -8.14 -3.47 -8.59
N GLU A 559 -8.94 -3.24 -9.62
CA GLU A 559 -8.74 -3.85 -10.94
C GLU A 559 -7.49 -3.30 -11.64
N ASP A 560 -7.11 -2.04 -11.42
CA ASP A 560 -5.88 -1.49 -11.98
C ASP A 560 -4.66 -2.14 -11.30
N CYS A 561 -4.74 -2.44 -10.00
CA CYS A 561 -3.72 -3.25 -9.31
C CYS A 561 -3.59 -4.65 -9.92
N GLU A 562 -4.72 -5.31 -10.22
CA GLU A 562 -4.73 -6.62 -10.89
C GLU A 562 -4.15 -6.56 -12.32
N ARG A 563 -4.50 -5.53 -13.10
CA ARG A 563 -3.94 -5.28 -14.44
C ARG A 563 -2.44 -5.06 -14.39
N LEU A 564 -1.94 -4.32 -13.39
CA LEU A 564 -0.51 -4.15 -13.17
C LEU A 564 0.16 -5.50 -12.86
N ALA A 565 -0.41 -6.28 -11.95
CA ALA A 565 0.09 -7.59 -11.52
C ALA A 565 0.05 -8.67 -12.62
N MET A 566 -0.81 -8.53 -13.63
CA MET A 566 -1.01 -9.54 -14.67
C MET A 566 0.29 -9.76 -15.48
N PRO A 567 0.80 -11.00 -15.58
CA PRO A 567 2.03 -11.27 -16.31
C PRO A 567 1.80 -11.16 -17.82
N LEU A 568 2.88 -10.88 -18.54
CA LEU A 568 2.94 -10.81 -19.99
C LEU A 568 3.74 -11.99 -20.55
N PRO A 569 3.40 -12.46 -21.76
CA PRO A 569 2.21 -12.07 -22.52
C PRO A 569 0.89 -12.53 -21.87
N TYR A 570 -0.22 -11.86 -22.21
CA TYR A 570 -1.54 -12.28 -21.74
C TYR A 570 -1.91 -13.67 -22.27
N ALA A 571 -2.42 -14.52 -21.38
CA ALA A 571 -2.80 -15.90 -21.69
C ALA A 571 -4.13 -15.91 -22.48
N ASN A 572 -4.05 -15.86 -23.81
CA ASN A 572 -5.24 -15.81 -24.67
C ASN A 572 -5.67 -17.18 -25.23
N SER A 573 -4.97 -18.27 -24.91
CA SER A 573 -5.20 -19.61 -25.51
C SER A 573 -4.40 -20.72 -24.81
N THR A 574 -4.85 -21.98 -24.95
CA THR A 574 -4.11 -23.19 -24.56
C THR A 574 -2.80 -23.42 -25.33
N LYS A 575 -2.49 -22.56 -26.30
CA LYS A 575 -1.21 -22.48 -27.04
C LYS A 575 -0.46 -21.16 -26.79
N ALA A 576 -0.73 -20.46 -25.69
CA ALA A 576 -0.05 -19.21 -25.39
C ALA A 576 1.48 -19.43 -25.27
N PRO A 577 2.31 -18.50 -25.78
CA PRO A 577 3.75 -18.51 -25.53
C PRO A 577 4.04 -18.52 -24.02
N PRO A 578 5.21 -19.01 -23.58
CA PRO A 578 5.57 -18.99 -22.17
C PRO A 578 5.51 -17.57 -21.63
N LEU A 579 5.22 -17.44 -20.33
CA LEU A 579 5.33 -16.17 -19.61
C LEU A 579 6.72 -15.56 -19.88
N GLN A 580 6.81 -14.24 -19.94
CA GLN A 580 8.04 -13.53 -20.23
C GLN A 580 8.30 -12.44 -19.19
N VAL A 581 7.34 -11.54 -18.96
CA VAL A 581 7.49 -10.39 -18.06
C VAL A 581 6.44 -10.49 -16.97
N LEU A 582 6.85 -10.70 -15.73
CA LEU A 582 5.98 -10.81 -14.56
C LEU A 582 6.17 -9.56 -13.69
N PHE A 583 5.13 -9.18 -12.93
CA PHE A 583 5.14 -7.97 -12.12
C PHE A 583 4.86 -8.30 -10.65
N ALA A 584 5.78 -7.92 -9.78
CA ALA A 584 5.65 -8.04 -8.33
C ALA A 584 6.04 -6.71 -7.66
N GLY A 585 5.84 -6.60 -6.35
CA GLY A 585 5.99 -5.36 -5.59
C GLY A 585 4.67 -4.93 -4.95
N GLU A 586 4.74 -4.05 -3.96
CA GLU A 586 3.58 -3.64 -3.16
C GLU A 586 2.39 -3.14 -4.00
N ALA A 587 2.65 -2.37 -5.07
CA ALA A 587 1.62 -1.84 -5.96
C ALA A 587 0.88 -2.92 -6.78
N THR A 588 1.34 -4.18 -6.72
CA THR A 588 0.74 -5.33 -7.41
C THR A 588 -0.08 -6.21 -6.46
N HIS A 589 -0.26 -5.80 -5.20
CA HIS A 589 -1.00 -6.57 -4.19
C HIS A 589 -2.30 -5.85 -3.76
N ARG A 590 -3.42 -6.21 -4.36
CA ARG A 590 -4.72 -5.53 -4.22
C ARG A 590 -5.16 -5.24 -2.77
N LYS A 591 -4.97 -6.18 -1.84
CA LYS A 591 -5.42 -6.01 -0.43
C LYS A 591 -4.38 -5.39 0.51
N TYR A 592 -3.10 -5.45 0.14
CA TYR A 592 -1.96 -5.14 1.02
C TYR A 592 -0.96 -4.22 0.32
N TYR A 593 -1.45 -3.37 -0.59
CA TYR A 593 -0.63 -2.36 -1.24
C TYR A 593 0.02 -1.46 -0.18
N SER A 594 1.16 -0.86 -0.53
CA SER A 594 1.93 0.03 0.35
C SER A 594 2.57 -0.62 1.57
N THR A 595 2.60 -1.95 1.63
CA THR A 595 3.17 -2.67 2.77
C THR A 595 4.34 -3.58 2.37
N THR A 596 5.20 -3.87 3.36
CA THR A 596 6.30 -4.83 3.25
C THR A 596 5.80 -6.26 3.04
N HIS A 597 4.72 -6.65 3.71
CA HIS A 597 4.12 -7.98 3.54
C HIS A 597 3.44 -8.13 2.17
N GLY A 598 2.78 -7.10 1.65
CA GLY A 598 2.25 -7.11 0.27
C GLY A 598 3.37 -7.23 -0.78
N ALA A 599 4.50 -6.55 -0.58
CA ALA A 599 5.69 -6.73 -1.43
C ALA A 599 6.23 -8.17 -1.36
N LEU A 600 6.40 -8.72 -0.15
CA LEU A 600 6.87 -10.10 0.04
C LEU A 600 5.94 -11.11 -0.64
N LEU A 601 4.63 -11.02 -0.39
CA LEU A 601 3.62 -11.93 -0.92
C LEU A 601 3.52 -11.87 -2.45
N SER A 602 3.60 -10.67 -3.03
CA SER A 602 3.60 -10.52 -4.50
C SER A 602 4.84 -11.12 -5.16
N GLY A 603 6.01 -11.03 -4.52
CA GLY A 603 7.22 -11.71 -4.97
C GLY A 603 7.07 -13.24 -4.97
N GLN A 604 6.54 -13.79 -3.87
CA GLN A 604 6.24 -15.22 -3.76
C GLN A 604 5.22 -15.67 -4.81
N ARG A 605 4.19 -14.87 -5.07
CA ARG A 605 3.16 -15.13 -6.08
C ARG A 605 3.76 -15.31 -7.47
N GLU A 606 4.58 -14.39 -7.94
CA GLU A 606 5.13 -14.47 -9.30
C GLU A 606 6.19 -15.56 -9.46
N ALA A 607 6.99 -15.82 -8.42
CA ALA A 607 7.89 -16.97 -8.41
C ALA A 607 7.13 -18.30 -8.46
N THR A 608 6.08 -18.44 -7.66
CA THR A 608 5.22 -19.64 -7.64
C THR A 608 4.56 -19.87 -8.99
N ARG A 609 4.11 -18.80 -9.66
CA ARG A 609 3.55 -18.88 -11.02
C ARG A 609 4.52 -19.53 -12.02
N LEU A 610 5.81 -19.18 -11.96
CA LEU A 610 6.83 -19.83 -12.79
C LEU A 610 7.07 -21.28 -12.39
N VAL A 611 7.13 -21.56 -11.09
CA VAL A 611 7.28 -22.92 -10.56
C VAL A 611 6.17 -23.83 -11.09
N GLU A 612 4.90 -23.42 -10.96
CA GLU A 612 3.73 -24.16 -11.43
C GLU A 612 3.76 -24.37 -12.95
N MET A 613 4.06 -23.32 -13.72
CA MET A 613 4.19 -23.42 -15.18
C MET A 613 5.22 -24.48 -15.59
N TYR A 614 6.40 -24.51 -14.96
CA TYR A 614 7.42 -25.52 -15.26
C TYR A 614 7.04 -26.92 -14.77
N GLN A 615 6.36 -27.05 -13.64
CA GLN A 615 5.79 -28.32 -13.18
C GLN A 615 4.80 -28.89 -14.20
N ASP A 616 3.90 -28.07 -14.73
CA ASP A 616 2.91 -28.50 -15.72
C ASP A 616 3.54 -28.85 -17.06
N LEU A 617 4.54 -28.08 -17.52
CA LEU A 617 5.33 -28.43 -18.71
C LEU A 617 6.03 -29.79 -18.56
N HIS A 618 6.58 -30.07 -17.37
CA HIS A 618 7.22 -31.35 -17.08
C HIS A 618 6.21 -32.51 -17.07
N ARG A 619 5.05 -32.34 -16.41
CA ARG A 619 3.96 -33.33 -16.41
C ARG A 619 3.44 -33.62 -17.83
N ALA A 620 3.28 -32.60 -18.66
CA ALA A 620 2.81 -32.74 -20.04
C ALA A 620 3.81 -33.51 -20.94
N GLN A 621 5.10 -33.46 -20.63
CA GLN A 621 6.12 -34.25 -21.34
C GLN A 621 6.09 -35.73 -20.93
N HIS A 622 5.73 -36.06 -19.68
CA HIS A 622 5.74 -37.42 -19.14
C HIS A 622 4.41 -38.18 -19.28
N THR A 623 3.34 -37.49 -19.68
CA THR A 623 2.01 -38.08 -19.93
C THR A 623 1.73 -38.39 -21.40
N LYS A 624 2.65 -38.10 -22.33
CA LYS A 624 2.52 -38.54 -23.73
C LYS A 624 2.72 -40.07 -23.80
N PRO A 625 1.72 -40.85 -24.24
CA PRO A 625 1.90 -42.29 -24.39
C PRO A 625 2.99 -42.56 -25.42
N ASN A 626 3.91 -43.47 -25.09
CA ASN A 626 4.88 -44.01 -26.04
C ASN A 626 4.11 -44.59 -27.23
N MET A 627 4.16 -43.89 -28.37
CA MET A 627 3.65 -44.38 -29.65
C MET A 627 4.70 -45.23 -30.35
#